data_AF-A0A7V6ZV57-F1
#
_entry.id   AF-A0A7V6ZV57-F1
#
_cell.length_a   1.000
_cell.length_b   1.000
_cell.length_c   1.000
_cell.angle_alpha   90.00
_cell.angle_beta   90.00
_cell.angle_gamma   90.00
#
_symmetry.space_group_name_H-M   'P 1'
#
loop_
_entity.id
_entity.type
_entity.pdbx_description
1 polymer ?
#
loop_
_entity_poly.entity_id
_entity_poly.type
_entity_poly.pdbx_seq_one_letter_code
_entity_poly.pdbx_strand_id
1 'polypeptide(L)'
;MKDYYPWNDSWQYEIIHVLLPYQSNAPVEMGCNFTYPVFLEAINKGLKGEPFWKAVAGAMIYVMGHQPDHVQVPAYIYWLKRYNPFIVDELIFDGVESASANKLEKAIWIFQAAILLDPDRSESHFNLGLAYSELGMNLLKKKKKEEGECCLQLAAQYFMNALELDHNMDLAFYNLEYICHQMEIMDEGKKLEKTPLLGVQKEDSAKLMETGTS
;
A
#
# COMPACT_ATOMS: atom_id res chain seq x y z
N MET A 1 12.47 4.79 -9.73
CA MET A 1 12.91 4.61 -8.33
C MET A 1 12.65 3.15 -7.99
N LYS A 2 13.57 2.42 -7.33
CA LYS A 2 13.25 1.05 -6.87
C LYS A 2 12.25 1.17 -5.73
N ASP A 3 11.19 0.37 -5.75
CA ASP A 3 10.26 0.29 -4.62
C ASP A 3 11.03 -0.15 -3.37
N TYR A 4 10.93 0.64 -2.30
CA TYR A 4 11.51 0.29 -1.02
C TYR A 4 10.52 -0.57 -0.24
N TYR A 5 10.94 -1.81 0.01
CA TYR A 5 10.20 -2.76 0.82
C TYR A 5 10.86 -2.85 2.21
N PRO A 6 10.14 -2.53 3.30
CA PRO A 6 10.69 -2.58 4.65
C PRO A 6 10.76 -4.00 5.24
N TRP A 7 10.73 -5.02 4.38
CA TRP A 7 10.85 -6.44 4.73
C TRP A 7 11.91 -7.11 3.86
N ASN A 8 12.37 -8.27 4.31
CA ASN A 8 13.19 -9.18 3.51
C ASN A 8 12.33 -10.34 2.98
N ASP A 9 12.90 -11.22 2.16
CA ASP A 9 12.16 -12.32 1.51
C ASP A 9 11.64 -13.42 2.44
N SER A 10 11.82 -13.32 3.77
CA SER A 10 11.37 -14.34 4.72
C SER A 10 9.86 -14.57 4.71
N TRP A 11 9.07 -13.56 4.33
CA TRP A 11 7.62 -13.67 4.21
C TRP A 11 7.21 -14.80 3.26
N GLN A 12 8.05 -15.13 2.26
CA GLN A 12 7.77 -16.19 1.29
C GLN A 12 7.72 -17.58 1.96
N TYR A 13 8.43 -17.78 3.07
CA TYR A 13 8.42 -19.06 3.81
C TYR A 13 7.10 -19.29 4.57
N GLU A 14 6.26 -18.26 4.69
CA GLU A 14 4.93 -18.37 5.29
C GLU A 14 3.88 -18.87 4.28
N ILE A 15 4.21 -18.84 2.98
CA ILE A 15 3.27 -19.15 1.89
C ILE A 15 3.68 -20.45 1.20
N ILE A 16 2.70 -21.32 0.99
CA ILE A 16 2.81 -22.43 0.05
C ILE A 16 1.79 -22.28 -1.07
N HIS A 17 2.15 -22.76 -2.26
CA HIS A 17 1.26 -22.74 -3.42
C HIS A 17 0.71 -24.14 -3.65
N VAL A 18 -0.60 -24.31 -3.48
CA VAL A 18 -1.26 -25.62 -3.59
C VAL A 18 -2.14 -25.70 -4.83
N LEU A 19 -1.98 -26.79 -5.57
CA LEU A 19 -2.91 -27.16 -6.63
C LEU A 19 -4.07 -27.92 -5.98
N LEU A 20 -5.28 -27.39 -6.06
CA LEU A 20 -6.46 -28.03 -5.49
C LEU A 20 -7.18 -28.89 -6.54
N PRO A 21 -7.72 -30.06 -6.16
CA PRO A 21 -8.55 -30.85 -7.06
C PRO A 21 -9.78 -30.06 -7.53
N TYR A 22 -10.28 -30.38 -8.72
CA TYR A 22 -11.47 -29.73 -9.30
C TYR A 22 -12.72 -29.77 -8.38
N GLN A 23 -12.83 -30.78 -7.52
CA GLN A 23 -13.96 -30.96 -6.59
C GLN A 23 -13.82 -30.19 -5.26
N SER A 24 -12.91 -29.22 -5.17
CA SER A 24 -12.55 -28.55 -3.91
C SER A 24 -13.62 -27.59 -3.34
N ASN A 25 -14.81 -27.48 -3.95
CA ASN A 25 -15.86 -26.51 -3.57
C ASN A 25 -15.26 -25.10 -3.38
N ALA A 26 -14.39 -24.69 -4.31
CA ALA A 26 -13.80 -23.36 -4.28
C ALA A 26 -14.89 -22.30 -4.44
N PRO A 27 -14.88 -21.21 -3.66
CA PRO A 27 -15.91 -20.18 -3.71
C PRO A 27 -15.86 -19.37 -5.01
N VAL A 28 -14.71 -19.37 -5.68
CA VAL A 28 -14.53 -18.76 -6.99
C VAL A 28 -13.77 -19.73 -7.88
N GLU A 29 -14.34 -20.01 -9.05
CA GLU A 29 -13.74 -20.92 -10.03
C GLU A 29 -12.49 -20.32 -10.66
N MET A 30 -11.45 -21.16 -10.78
CA MET A 30 -10.16 -20.82 -11.38
C MET A 30 -9.74 -21.90 -12.38
N GLY A 31 -8.78 -21.58 -13.24
CA GLY A 31 -8.23 -22.54 -14.20
C GLY A 31 -7.61 -23.77 -13.51
N CYS A 32 -7.63 -24.91 -14.19
CA CYS A 32 -7.17 -26.20 -13.65
C CYS A 32 -5.70 -26.26 -13.25
N ASN A 33 -4.87 -25.32 -13.71
CA ASN A 33 -3.45 -25.19 -13.37
C ASN A 33 -3.17 -24.06 -12.36
N PHE A 34 -4.22 -23.40 -11.84
CA PHE A 34 -4.05 -22.32 -10.87
C PHE A 34 -3.61 -22.89 -9.52
N THR A 35 -2.53 -22.33 -8.97
CA THR A 35 -2.06 -22.67 -7.63
C THR A 35 -2.51 -21.59 -6.65
N TYR A 36 -3.17 -22.01 -5.58
CA TYR A 36 -3.64 -21.09 -4.55
C TYR A 36 -2.49 -20.81 -3.58
N PRO A 37 -2.12 -19.54 -3.31
CA PRO A 37 -1.29 -19.24 -2.16
C PRO A 37 -2.07 -19.51 -0.89
N VAL A 38 -1.44 -20.18 0.07
CA VAL A 38 -2.03 -20.50 1.38
C VAL A 38 -0.96 -20.35 2.45
N PHE A 39 -1.34 -19.79 3.59
CA PHE A 39 -0.45 -19.76 4.75
C PHE A 39 -0.10 -21.19 5.20
N LEU A 40 1.18 -21.46 5.40
CA LEU A 40 1.67 -22.73 5.94
C LEU A 40 0.98 -23.09 7.26
N GLU A 41 0.73 -22.09 8.11
CA GLU A 41 0.00 -22.28 9.37
C GLU A 41 -1.43 -22.81 9.16
N ALA A 42 -2.14 -22.34 8.13
CA ALA A 42 -3.49 -22.81 7.83
C ALA A 42 -3.51 -24.30 7.45
N ILE A 43 -2.47 -24.75 6.74
CA ILE A 43 -2.27 -26.16 6.38
C ILE A 43 -1.90 -26.98 7.61
N ASN A 44 -0.97 -26.48 8.44
CA ASN A 44 -0.57 -27.14 9.68
C ASN A 44 -1.74 -27.32 10.66
N LYS A 45 -2.66 -26.35 10.70
CA LYS A 45 -3.90 -26.42 11.49
C LYS A 45 -4.98 -27.29 10.84
N GLY A 46 -4.78 -27.77 9.61
CA GLY A 46 -5.75 -28.58 8.88
C GLY A 46 -7.06 -27.83 8.64
N LEU A 47 -7.01 -26.52 8.37
CA LEU A 47 -8.20 -25.72 8.09
C LEU A 47 -8.96 -26.28 6.87
N LYS A 48 -10.29 -26.26 6.95
CA LYS A 48 -11.20 -26.71 5.88
C LYS A 48 -12.36 -25.74 5.73
N GLY A 49 -13.04 -25.78 4.59
CA GLY A 49 -14.22 -24.96 4.34
C GLY A 49 -13.92 -23.46 4.37
N GLU A 50 -14.84 -22.68 4.93
CA GLU A 50 -14.72 -21.22 4.97
C GLU A 50 -13.43 -20.70 5.66
N PRO A 51 -12.99 -21.22 6.83
CA PRO A 51 -11.70 -20.82 7.42
C PRO A 51 -10.50 -21.02 6.50
N PHE A 52 -10.50 -22.06 5.68
CA PHE A 52 -9.45 -22.30 4.69
C PHE A 52 -9.48 -21.26 3.59
N TRP A 53 -10.66 -20.94 3.05
CA TRP A 53 -10.81 -19.93 2.00
C TRP A 53 -10.51 -18.51 2.48
N LYS A 54 -10.80 -18.20 3.75
CA LYS A 54 -10.33 -16.98 4.41
C LYS A 54 -8.80 -16.91 4.48
N ALA A 55 -8.14 -18.03 4.80
CA ALA A 55 -6.68 -18.09 4.81
C ALA A 55 -6.07 -17.95 3.40
N VAL A 56 -6.71 -18.53 2.37
CA VAL A 56 -6.34 -18.35 0.96
C VAL A 56 -6.48 -16.87 0.55
N ALA A 57 -7.60 -16.23 0.87
CA ALA A 57 -7.82 -14.82 0.58
C ALA A 57 -6.75 -13.94 1.24
N GLY A 58 -6.48 -14.17 2.52
CA GLY A 58 -5.42 -13.48 3.25
C GLY A 58 -4.03 -13.70 2.63
N ALA A 59 -3.72 -14.93 2.18
CA ALA A 59 -2.45 -15.24 1.53
C ALA A 59 -2.31 -14.53 0.17
N MET A 60 -3.39 -14.42 -0.62
CA MET A 60 -3.39 -13.63 -1.85
C MET A 60 -3.08 -12.16 -1.58
N ILE A 61 -3.78 -11.55 -0.62
CA ILE A 61 -3.56 -10.16 -0.19
C ILE A 61 -2.12 -9.97 0.28
N TYR A 62 -1.62 -10.92 1.07
CA TYR A 62 -0.25 -10.89 1.59
C TYR A 62 0.79 -10.92 0.47
N VAL A 63 0.64 -11.81 -0.52
CA VAL A 63 1.53 -11.87 -1.70
C VAL A 63 1.39 -10.59 -2.52
N MET A 64 0.18 -10.10 -2.78
CA MET A 64 -0.05 -8.87 -3.54
C MET A 64 0.62 -7.66 -2.89
N GLY A 65 0.54 -7.55 -1.56
CA GLY A 65 1.19 -6.48 -0.81
C GLY A 65 2.71 -6.58 -0.81
N HIS A 66 3.27 -7.77 -0.56
CA HIS A 66 4.73 -7.93 -0.48
C HIS A 66 5.42 -7.96 -1.84
N GLN A 67 4.72 -8.40 -2.89
CA GLN A 67 5.23 -8.54 -4.24
C GLN A 67 4.16 -8.11 -5.28
N PRO A 68 3.98 -6.79 -5.48
CA PRO A 68 2.98 -6.25 -6.42
C PRO A 68 3.19 -6.67 -7.89
N ASP A 69 4.41 -7.05 -8.26
CA ASP A 69 4.78 -7.52 -9.60
C ASP A 69 4.63 -9.04 -9.79
N HIS A 70 4.11 -9.75 -8.79
CA HIS A 70 3.93 -11.20 -8.87
C HIS A 70 3.00 -11.59 -10.02
N VAL A 71 3.41 -12.57 -10.82
CA VAL A 71 2.75 -12.99 -12.07
C VAL A 71 1.26 -13.35 -11.91
N GLN A 72 0.86 -13.81 -10.72
CA GLN A 72 -0.52 -14.20 -10.44
C GLN A 72 -1.40 -13.06 -9.88
N VAL A 73 -0.87 -11.86 -9.66
CA VAL A 73 -1.64 -10.71 -9.11
C VAL A 73 -2.95 -10.46 -9.87
N PRO A 74 -3.01 -10.50 -11.23
CA PRO A 74 -4.28 -10.35 -11.94
C PRO A 74 -5.32 -11.44 -11.60
N ALA A 75 -4.86 -12.68 -11.39
CA ALA A 75 -5.71 -13.79 -10.99
C ALA A 75 -6.20 -13.63 -9.53
N TYR A 76 -5.34 -13.12 -8.64
CA TYR A 76 -5.70 -12.81 -7.26
C TYR A 76 -6.74 -11.70 -7.17
N ILE A 77 -6.57 -10.60 -7.92
CA ILE A 77 -7.55 -9.51 -8.01
C ILE A 77 -8.91 -10.05 -8.48
N TYR A 78 -8.92 -10.87 -9.54
CA TYR A 78 -10.13 -11.49 -10.06
C TYR A 78 -10.86 -12.33 -8.99
N TRP A 79 -10.10 -13.14 -8.26
CA TRP A 79 -10.61 -14.05 -7.25
C TRP A 79 -11.15 -13.29 -6.04
N LEU A 80 -10.36 -12.36 -5.50
CA LEU A 80 -10.69 -11.59 -4.29
C LEU A 80 -11.95 -10.74 -4.49
N LYS A 81 -12.10 -10.05 -5.64
CA LYS A 81 -13.29 -9.24 -5.93
C LYS A 81 -14.59 -10.07 -6.00
N ARG A 82 -14.52 -11.34 -6.40
CA ARG A 82 -15.67 -12.25 -6.42
C ARG A 82 -15.93 -12.90 -5.06
N TYR A 83 -14.85 -13.19 -4.34
CA TYR A 83 -14.92 -13.78 -3.01
C TYR A 83 -15.51 -12.79 -1.99
N ASN A 84 -15.07 -11.53 -2.05
CA ASN A 84 -15.60 -10.44 -1.23
C ASN A 84 -15.61 -9.12 -2.04
N PRO A 85 -16.79 -8.65 -2.49
CA PRO A 85 -16.91 -7.38 -3.20
C PRO A 85 -16.53 -6.14 -2.37
N PHE A 86 -16.52 -6.24 -1.04
CA PHE A 86 -16.18 -5.14 -0.12
C PHE A 86 -14.73 -5.22 0.40
N ILE A 87 -13.90 -6.08 -0.20
CA ILE A 87 -12.55 -6.37 0.29
C ILE A 87 -11.66 -5.11 0.37
N VAL A 88 -11.86 -4.13 -0.51
CA VAL A 88 -11.07 -2.89 -0.52
C VAL A 88 -11.36 -2.05 0.71
N ASP A 89 -12.64 -1.87 1.05
CA ASP A 89 -13.04 -1.09 2.23
C ASP A 89 -12.57 -1.79 3.52
N GLU A 90 -12.63 -3.14 3.57
CA GLU A 90 -12.05 -3.94 4.67
C GLU A 90 -10.53 -3.75 4.79
N LEU A 91 -9.79 -3.76 3.68
CA LEU A 91 -8.34 -3.55 3.69
C LEU A 91 -7.95 -2.14 4.14
N ILE A 92 -8.72 -1.12 3.73
CA ILE A 92 -8.50 0.25 4.20
C ILE A 92 -8.65 0.30 5.73
N PHE A 93 -9.72 -0.29 6.27
CA PHE A 93 -9.95 -0.37 7.70
C PHE A 93 -8.82 -1.11 8.44
N ASP A 94 -8.47 -2.32 8.00
CA ASP A 94 -7.40 -3.14 8.60
C ASP A 94 -6.02 -2.46 8.55
N GLY A 95 -5.76 -1.72 7.46
CA GLY A 95 -4.54 -0.95 7.27
C GLY A 95 -4.44 0.21 8.25
N VAL A 96 -5.54 0.95 8.45
CA VAL A 96 -5.62 2.06 9.42
C VAL A 96 -5.48 1.54 10.85
N GLU A 97 -6.11 0.42 11.20
CA GLU A 97 -5.92 -0.23 12.50
C GLU A 97 -4.46 -0.66 12.72
N SER A 98 -3.82 -1.24 11.68
CA SER A 98 -2.42 -1.66 11.74
C SER A 98 -1.48 -0.46 11.91
N ALA A 99 -1.71 0.65 11.19
CA ALA A 99 -0.94 1.88 11.31
C ALA A 99 -1.09 2.49 12.72
N SER A 100 -2.33 2.57 13.22
CA SER A 100 -2.62 3.07 14.57
C SER A 100 -1.96 2.22 15.67
N ALA A 101 -1.78 0.93 15.43
CA ALA A 101 -1.03 0.02 16.29
C ALA A 101 0.51 0.09 16.10
N ASN A 102 1.01 1.07 15.33
CA ASN A 102 2.41 1.25 14.95
C ASN A 102 3.02 0.03 14.24
N LYS A 103 2.20 -0.78 13.57
CA LYS A 103 2.61 -1.91 12.72
C LYS A 103 2.74 -1.44 11.29
N LEU A 104 3.66 -0.49 11.06
CA LEU A 104 3.76 0.25 9.79
C LEU A 104 4.06 -0.66 8.60
N GLU A 105 4.96 -1.62 8.75
CA GLU A 105 5.25 -2.62 7.70
C GLU A 105 3.98 -3.37 7.28
N LYS A 106 3.13 -3.71 8.26
CA LYS A 106 1.86 -4.38 8.00
C LYS A 106 0.88 -3.47 7.26
N ALA A 107 0.74 -2.23 7.72
CA ALA A 107 -0.12 -1.25 7.07
C ALA A 107 0.29 -1.02 5.61
N ILE A 108 1.60 -0.92 5.33
CA ILE A 108 2.13 -0.69 3.99
C ILE A 108 1.71 -1.79 3.01
N TRP A 109 1.96 -3.07 3.32
CA TRP A 109 1.58 -4.14 2.39
C TRP A 109 0.07 -4.29 2.25
N ILE A 110 -0.71 -3.98 3.30
CA ILE A 110 -2.18 -3.96 3.22
C ILE A 110 -2.66 -2.89 2.23
N PHE A 111 -2.17 -1.66 2.36
CA PHE A 111 -2.58 -0.58 1.47
C PHE A 111 -2.07 -0.79 0.03
N GLN A 112 -0.89 -1.39 -0.15
CA GLN A 112 -0.43 -1.81 -1.48
C GLN A 112 -1.40 -2.82 -2.12
N ALA A 113 -1.88 -3.81 -1.36
CA ALA A 113 -2.90 -4.73 -1.86
C ALA A 113 -4.23 -4.02 -2.17
N ALA A 114 -4.64 -3.05 -1.34
CA ALA A 114 -5.84 -2.24 -1.59
C ALA A 114 -5.75 -1.45 -2.91
N ILE A 115 -4.61 -0.80 -3.17
CA ILE A 115 -4.35 -0.06 -4.42
C ILE A 115 -4.36 -1.01 -5.64
N LEU A 116 -3.81 -2.21 -5.53
CA LEU A 116 -3.87 -3.20 -6.62
C LEU A 116 -5.31 -3.65 -6.91
N LEU A 117 -6.15 -3.74 -5.89
CA LEU A 117 -7.56 -4.11 -6.04
C LEU A 117 -8.38 -2.94 -6.61
N ASP A 118 -8.11 -1.71 -6.19
CA ASP A 118 -8.81 -0.51 -6.66
C ASP A 118 -7.85 0.68 -6.77
N PRO A 119 -7.22 0.86 -7.95
CA PRO A 119 -6.21 1.90 -8.15
C PRO A 119 -6.74 3.33 -8.02
N ASP A 120 -8.06 3.52 -8.16
CA ASP A 120 -8.71 4.83 -8.16
C ASP A 120 -9.17 5.27 -6.76
N ARG A 121 -8.85 4.50 -5.71
CA ARG A 121 -9.14 4.86 -4.32
C ARG A 121 -8.11 5.83 -3.77
N SER A 122 -8.41 7.12 -3.84
CA SER A 122 -7.60 8.20 -3.27
C SER A 122 -7.20 7.93 -1.81
N GLU A 123 -8.13 7.43 -1.00
CA GLU A 123 -7.89 7.08 0.41
C GLU A 123 -6.78 6.02 0.59
N SER A 124 -6.71 5.00 -0.28
CA SER A 124 -5.66 3.97 -0.19
C SER A 124 -4.27 4.55 -0.49
N HIS A 125 -4.17 5.44 -1.48
CA HIS A 125 -2.92 6.17 -1.76
C HIS A 125 -2.55 7.09 -0.60
N PHE A 126 -3.49 7.87 -0.08
CA PHE A 126 -3.25 8.76 1.06
C PHE A 126 -2.75 8.01 2.29
N ASN A 127 -3.43 6.93 2.66
CA ASN A 127 -3.07 6.13 3.83
C ASN A 127 -1.72 5.40 3.66
N LEU A 128 -1.39 4.95 2.44
CA LEU A 128 -0.06 4.41 2.14
C LEU A 128 1.02 5.50 2.26
N GLY A 129 0.72 6.72 1.80
CA GLY A 129 1.58 7.89 1.97
C GLY A 129 1.87 8.19 3.44
N LEU A 130 0.84 8.17 4.29
CA LEU A 130 1.00 8.34 5.74
C LEU A 130 1.87 7.23 6.36
N ALA A 131 1.62 5.96 6.01
CA ALA A 131 2.37 4.83 6.56
C ALA A 131 3.87 4.90 6.19
N TYR A 132 4.19 5.25 4.95
CA TYR A 132 5.57 5.48 4.52
C TYR A 132 6.19 6.71 5.19
N SER A 133 5.44 7.80 5.34
CA SER A 133 5.92 9.01 6.03
C SER A 133 6.35 8.70 7.47
N GLU A 134 5.49 8.02 8.22
CA GLU A 134 5.78 7.64 9.60
C GLU A 134 6.95 6.67 9.69
N LEU A 135 7.01 5.67 8.81
CA LEU A 135 8.12 4.73 8.76
C LEU A 135 9.44 5.43 8.44
N GLY A 136 9.43 6.34 7.45
CA GLY A 136 10.57 7.14 7.07
C GLY A 136 11.11 7.95 8.24
N MET A 137 10.24 8.68 8.94
CA MET A 137 10.62 9.44 10.14
C MET A 137 11.20 8.55 11.25
N ASN A 138 10.63 7.36 11.45
CA ASN A 138 11.12 6.40 12.43
C ASN A 138 12.51 5.83 12.06
N LEU A 139 12.76 5.60 10.77
CA LEU A 139 14.06 5.16 10.26
C LEU A 139 15.12 6.26 10.39
N LEU A 140 14.78 7.52 10.10
CA LEU A 140 15.67 8.66 10.28
C LEU A 140 16.08 8.83 11.74
N LYS A 141 15.14 8.71 12.70
CA LYS A 141 15.44 8.70 14.15
C LYS A 141 16.40 7.57 14.54
N LYS A 142 16.31 6.42 13.87
CA LYS A 142 17.21 5.26 14.04
C LYS A 142 18.53 5.39 13.27
N LYS A 143 18.82 6.56 12.68
CA LYS A 143 20.01 6.85 11.86
C LYS A 143 20.11 6.00 10.58
N LYS A 144 18.99 5.45 10.11
CA LYS A 144 18.86 4.76 8.83
C LYS A 144 18.47 5.75 7.74
N LYS A 145 19.44 6.57 7.33
CA LYS A 145 19.20 7.76 6.49
C LYS A 145 18.66 7.38 5.11
N GLU A 146 19.32 6.44 4.44
CA GLU A 146 18.98 6.03 3.07
C GLU A 146 17.58 5.41 3.01
N GLU A 147 17.26 4.48 3.91
CA GLU A 147 15.94 3.87 3.96
C GLU A 147 14.85 4.88 4.34
N GLY A 148 15.15 5.80 5.26
CA GLY A 148 14.25 6.88 5.64
C GLY A 148 13.92 7.81 4.47
N GLU A 149 14.93 8.23 3.71
CA GLU A 149 14.76 9.06 2.51
C GLU A 149 13.91 8.36 1.44
N CYS A 150 14.16 7.08 1.18
CA CYS A 150 13.34 6.29 0.25
C CYS A 150 11.87 6.23 0.67
N CYS A 151 11.60 6.00 1.96
CA CYS A 151 10.23 6.04 2.49
C CYS A 151 9.57 7.41 2.29
N LEU A 152 10.27 8.51 2.56
CA LEU A 152 9.71 9.85 2.38
C LEU A 152 9.44 10.19 0.91
N GLN A 153 10.28 9.73 -0.01
CA GLN A 153 10.04 9.85 -1.45
C GLN A 153 8.80 9.09 -1.90
N LEU A 154 8.63 7.85 -1.43
CA LEU A 154 7.43 7.06 -1.69
C LEU A 154 6.19 7.73 -1.10
N ALA A 155 6.28 8.24 0.12
CA ALA A 155 5.17 8.95 0.75
C ALA A 155 4.73 10.17 -0.07
N ALA A 156 5.68 11.00 -0.54
CA ALA A 156 5.39 12.11 -1.43
C ALA A 156 4.70 11.66 -2.73
N GLN A 157 5.17 10.58 -3.35
CA GLN A 157 4.55 10.03 -4.55
C GLN A 157 3.10 9.59 -4.31
N TYR A 158 2.83 8.87 -3.21
CA TYR A 158 1.48 8.42 -2.90
C TYR A 158 0.54 9.57 -2.51
N PHE A 159 1.04 10.65 -1.89
CA PHE A 159 0.24 11.86 -1.70
C PHE A 159 -0.09 12.56 -3.02
N MET A 160 0.85 12.62 -3.97
CA MET A 160 0.56 13.14 -5.31
C MET A 160 -0.51 12.30 -6.01
N ASN A 161 -0.39 10.97 -6.00
CA ASN A 161 -1.41 10.07 -6.56
C ASN A 161 -2.79 10.29 -5.91
N ALA A 162 -2.84 10.47 -4.59
CA ALA A 162 -4.10 10.73 -3.88
C ALA A 162 -4.74 12.04 -4.33
N LEU A 163 -3.95 13.11 -4.49
CA LEU A 163 -4.41 14.43 -4.95
C LEU A 163 -4.85 14.42 -6.43
N GLU A 164 -4.19 13.62 -7.28
CA GLU A 164 -4.62 13.42 -8.67
C GLU A 164 -6.02 12.80 -8.75
N LEU A 165 -6.34 11.89 -7.82
CA LEU A 165 -7.64 11.23 -7.74
C LEU A 165 -8.71 12.09 -7.03
N ASP A 166 -8.34 12.80 -5.98
CA ASP A 166 -9.22 13.71 -5.23
C ASP A 166 -8.49 15.01 -4.87
N HIS A 167 -8.81 16.07 -5.61
CA HIS A 167 -8.16 17.37 -5.48
C HIS A 167 -8.56 18.12 -4.20
N ASN A 168 -9.61 17.67 -3.50
CA ASN A 168 -10.10 18.31 -2.26
C ASN A 168 -9.48 17.71 -1.00
N MET A 169 -8.38 16.97 -1.13
CA MET A 169 -7.71 16.31 -0.02
C MET A 169 -6.64 17.23 0.62
N ASP A 170 -7.09 18.28 1.32
CA ASP A 170 -6.21 19.28 1.98
C ASP A 170 -5.14 18.64 2.88
N LEU A 171 -5.50 17.53 3.55
CA LEU A 171 -4.56 16.78 4.38
C LEU A 171 -3.43 16.15 3.57
N ALA A 172 -3.70 15.65 2.36
CA ALA A 172 -2.66 15.10 1.49
C ALA A 172 -1.68 16.19 1.06
N PHE A 173 -2.20 17.37 0.70
CA PHE A 173 -1.38 18.53 0.36
C PHE A 173 -0.50 18.99 1.53
N TYR A 174 -1.07 19.13 2.73
CA TYR A 174 -0.30 19.49 3.93
C TYR A 174 0.81 18.48 4.25
N ASN A 175 0.52 17.18 4.15
CA ASN A 175 1.54 16.15 4.39
C ASN A 175 2.63 16.15 3.32
N LEU A 176 2.28 16.41 2.06
CA LEU A 176 3.24 16.56 0.97
C LEU A 176 4.18 17.74 1.20
N GLU A 177 3.64 18.92 1.54
CA GLU A 177 4.44 20.11 1.86
C GLU A 177 5.38 19.85 3.04
N TYR A 178 4.89 19.19 4.09
CA TYR A 178 5.71 18.80 5.24
C TYR A 178 6.88 17.90 4.82
N ILE A 179 6.64 16.87 4.00
CA ILE A 179 7.70 15.97 3.53
C ILE A 179 8.72 16.71 2.66
N CYS A 180 8.27 17.54 1.71
CA CYS A 180 9.17 18.33 0.86
C CYS A 180 10.10 19.20 1.70
N HIS A 181 9.57 19.89 2.71
CA HIS A 181 10.38 20.71 3.61
C HIS A 181 11.39 19.88 4.42
N GLN A 182 11.00 18.69 4.90
CA GLN A 182 11.93 17.79 5.59
C GLN A 182 13.05 17.30 4.67
N MET A 183 12.72 16.98 3.41
CA MET A 183 13.72 16.57 2.42
C MET A 183 14.67 17.70 2.03
N GLU A 184 14.17 18.93 1.89
CA GLU A 184 15.00 20.11 1.62
C GLU A 184 16.02 20.36 2.74
N ILE A 185 15.60 20.31 4.01
CA ILE A 185 16.52 20.42 5.16
C ILE A 185 17.61 19.34 5.11
N MET A 186 17.26 18.12 4.66
CA MET A 186 18.20 17.01 4.55
C MET A 186 19.20 17.17 3.40
N ASP A 187 18.80 17.84 2.32
CA ASP A 187 19.60 18.13 1.13
C ASP A 187 20.43 19.41 1.27
N GLU A 188 20.06 20.37 2.13
CA GLU A 188 20.95 21.48 2.52
C GLU A 188 22.26 20.97 3.19
N GLY A 189 22.28 19.72 3.68
CA GLY A 189 23.48 19.01 4.11
C GLY A 189 24.32 18.35 2.99
N LYS A 190 23.82 18.33 1.75
CA LYS A 190 24.47 17.79 0.54
C LYS A 190 24.22 18.76 -0.64
N LYS A 191 25.20 19.61 -0.96
CA LYS A 191 25.16 20.49 -2.15
C LYS A 191 24.59 19.80 -3.42
N LEU A 192 23.36 20.19 -3.75
CA LEU A 192 22.67 20.26 -5.05
C LEU A 192 22.99 19.17 -6.10
N GLU A 193 21.99 18.31 -6.38
CA GLU A 193 21.50 18.11 -7.75
C GLU A 193 19.97 18.17 -7.75
N LYS A 194 19.44 19.31 -8.19
CA LYS A 194 18.01 19.61 -8.27
C LYS A 194 17.36 18.73 -9.34
N THR A 195 16.50 17.80 -8.94
CA THR A 195 15.46 17.26 -9.84
C THR A 195 14.22 18.13 -9.66
N PRO A 196 13.66 18.74 -10.72
CA PRO A 196 12.49 19.60 -10.58
C PRO A 196 11.24 18.74 -10.37
N LEU A 197 10.88 18.49 -9.12
CA LEU A 197 9.58 17.97 -8.69
C LEU A 197 8.79 19.11 -8.08
N LEU A 198 8.38 20.12 -8.87
CA LEU A 198 7.35 21.10 -8.48
C LEU A 198 7.04 21.99 -9.69
N GLY A 199 6.14 21.50 -10.54
CA GLY A 199 5.43 22.25 -11.56
C GLY A 199 3.98 22.55 -11.16
N VAL A 200 3.65 22.54 -9.87
CA VAL A 200 2.32 22.97 -9.40
C VAL A 200 2.44 24.43 -9.02
N GLN A 201 2.06 25.29 -9.96
CA GLN A 201 2.05 26.74 -9.76
C GLN A 201 1.03 27.11 -8.67
N LYS A 202 1.48 27.98 -7.78
CA LYS A 202 0.79 28.59 -6.64
C LYS A 202 -0.41 29.49 -7.00
N GLU A 203 -0.98 29.39 -8.20
CA GLU A 203 -1.93 30.39 -8.70
C GLU A 203 -3.42 30.08 -8.43
N ASP A 204 -3.77 28.84 -8.10
CA ASP A 204 -5.19 28.46 -7.92
C ASP A 204 -5.69 28.46 -6.47
N SER A 205 -4.80 28.42 -5.48
CA SER A 205 -5.20 28.53 -4.05
C SER A 205 -5.47 29.97 -3.60
N ALA A 206 -4.98 30.98 -4.33
CA ALA A 206 -5.21 32.39 -3.99
C ALA A 206 -6.56 32.94 -4.48
N LYS A 207 -7.22 32.30 -5.47
CA LYS A 207 -8.50 32.78 -6.02
C LYS A 207 -9.73 32.36 -5.22
N LEU A 208 -9.62 31.36 -4.34
CA LEU A 208 -10.75 30.87 -3.55
C LEU A 208 -10.98 31.66 -2.25
N MET A 209 -10.08 32.56 -1.86
CA MET A 209 -10.25 33.42 -0.68
C MET A 209 -10.78 34.83 -0.97
N GLU A 210 -10.90 35.26 -2.23
CA GLU A 210 -11.34 36.64 -2.58
C GLU A 210 -12.81 36.76 -3.05
N THR A 211 -13.56 35.68 -3.23
CA THR A 211 -14.97 35.76 -3.67
C THR A 211 -16.00 35.58 -2.56
N GLY A 212 -15.64 35.94 -1.32
CA GLY A 212 -16.37 35.56 -0.11
C GLY A 212 -16.81 36.69 0.82
N THR A 213 -16.92 37.94 0.39
CA THR A 213 -17.66 38.98 1.14
C THR A 213 -18.23 40.03 0.20
N SER A 214 -19.56 40.02 0.06
CA SER A 214 -20.37 41.14 -0.48
C SER A 214 -20.50 42.27 0.55
#